data_AF-A0A350IH04-F1
#
_entry.id   AF-A0A350IH04-F1
#
_cell.length_a   1.000
_cell.length_b   1.000
_cell.length_c   1.000
_cell.angle_alpha   90.00
_cell.angle_beta   90.00
_cell.angle_gamma   90.00
#
_symmetry.space_group_name_H-M   'P 1'
#
loop_
_entity.id
_entity.type
_entity.pdbx_description
1 polymer ?
#
loop_
_entity_poly.entity_id
_entity_poly.type
_entity_poly.pdbx_seq_one_letter_code
_entity_poly.pdbx_strand_id
1 'polypeptide(L)'
;MQLLDKIAEEGALERFFRPEGKMRDSVVALPVLRSKLRLYCLRLSDRILVLGNGGVKNSRTYQEDDSLRGYVLTLQRFEELLKEGERDGSVTITSKTIETYKTLKL
;
A
#
# COMPACT_ATOMS: atom_id res chain seq x y z
N MET A 1 -8.51 12.61 17.29
CA MET A 1 -8.53 12.38 15.83
C MET A 1 -7.67 11.17 15.51
N GLN A 2 -8.25 10.15 14.91
CA GLN A 2 -7.52 8.97 14.45
C GLN A 2 -6.78 9.33 13.14
N LEU A 3 -5.68 8.64 12.83
CA LEU A 3 -4.85 8.94 11.65
C LEU A 3 -5.65 8.83 10.34
N LEU A 4 -6.57 7.88 10.27
CA LEU A 4 -7.43 7.67 9.11
C LEU A 4 -8.35 8.87 8.85
N ASP A 5 -8.84 9.53 9.90
CA ASP A 5 -9.65 10.74 9.78
C ASP A 5 -8.85 11.85 9.08
N LYS A 6 -7.58 12.04 9.47
CA LYS A 6 -6.68 13.01 8.82
C LYS A 6 -6.42 12.68 7.36
N ILE A 7 -6.23 11.40 7.03
CA ILE A 7 -6.03 10.96 5.65
C ILE A 7 -7.31 11.18 4.83
N ALA A 8 -8.49 10.98 5.43
CA ALA A 8 -9.76 11.22 4.77
C ALA A 8 -9.99 12.73 4.50
N GLU A 9 -9.55 13.61 5.41
CA GLU A 9 -9.69 15.06 5.28
C GLU A 9 -8.64 15.68 4.35
N GLU A 10 -7.37 15.33 4.53
CA GLU A 10 -6.22 16.00 3.88
C GLU A 10 -5.69 15.23 2.65
N GLY A 11 -6.10 13.97 2.49
CA GLY A 11 -5.58 13.05 1.47
C GLY A 11 -4.45 12.15 1.99
N ALA A 12 -4.05 11.20 1.14
CA ALA A 12 -2.99 10.21 1.40
C ALA A 12 -1.58 10.82 1.21
N LEU A 13 -1.29 11.90 1.92
CA LEU A 13 0.00 12.59 1.87
C LEU A 13 1.12 11.72 2.45
N GLU A 14 2.32 11.76 1.84
CA GLU A 14 3.47 10.94 2.24
C GLU A 14 3.82 11.03 3.73
N ARG A 15 3.67 12.22 4.32
CA ARG A 15 3.94 12.49 5.75
C ARG A 15 3.13 11.63 6.72
N PHE A 16 2.03 11.04 6.27
CA PHE A 16 1.18 10.19 7.10
C PHE A 16 1.62 8.74 7.14
N PHE A 17 2.60 8.34 6.34
CA PHE A 17 3.00 6.95 6.21
C PHE A 17 4.44 6.72 6.61
N ARG A 18 4.74 5.49 7.01
CA ARG A 18 6.10 5.03 7.24
C ARG A 18 6.59 4.28 6.00
N PRO A 19 7.72 4.65 5.39
CA PRO A 19 8.30 3.86 4.31
C PRO A 19 8.76 2.51 4.86
N GLU A 20 8.22 1.41 4.33
CA GLU A 20 8.58 0.02 4.70
C GLU A 20 8.97 -0.81 3.47
N GLY A 21 9.02 -0.18 2.29
CA GLY A 21 9.41 -0.77 1.01
C GLY A 21 10.91 -0.77 0.68
N LYS A 22 11.28 -1.40 -0.45
CA LYS A 22 12.56 -1.14 -1.11
C LYS A 22 12.51 0.23 -1.78
N MET A 23 13.67 0.82 -2.10
CA MET A 23 13.86 2.18 -2.64
C MET A 23 13.01 2.55 -3.90
N ARG A 24 12.23 1.62 -4.48
CA ARG A 24 11.46 1.80 -5.72
C ARG A 24 10.03 1.22 -5.69
N ASP A 25 9.54 0.73 -4.56
CA ASP A 25 8.15 0.29 -4.45
C ASP A 25 7.29 1.33 -3.73
N SER A 26 5.99 1.35 -4.02
CA SER A 26 5.04 2.30 -3.42
C SER A 26 4.43 1.76 -2.12
N VAL A 27 5.08 0.76 -1.51
CA VAL A 27 4.59 0.08 -0.31
C VAL A 27 4.96 0.90 0.92
N VAL A 28 3.95 1.25 1.68
CA VAL A 28 4.06 2.03 2.90
C VAL A 28 3.31 1.33 4.03
N ALA A 29 3.67 1.59 5.28
CA ALA A 29 2.86 1.18 6.42
C ALA A 29 2.14 2.38 7.05
N LEU A 30 0.92 2.13 7.49
CA LEU A 30 0.20 3.07 8.34
C LEU A 30 0.82 3.07 9.75
N PRO A 31 1.21 4.23 10.31
CA PRO A 31 1.66 4.34 11.68
C PRO A 31 0.48 4.09 12.64
N VAL A 32 0.33 2.85 13.10
CA VAL A 32 -0.69 2.50 14.10
C VAL A 32 -0.16 2.88 15.48
N LEU A 33 -0.56 4.06 15.96
CA LEU A 33 -0.04 4.66 17.20
C LEU A 33 -0.49 3.93 18.48
N ARG A 34 -1.61 3.19 18.45
CA ARG A 34 -2.24 2.61 19.65
C ARG A 34 -2.20 1.09 19.74
N SER A 35 -1.64 0.39 18.76
CA SER A 35 -1.59 -1.06 18.79
C SER A 35 -0.26 -1.59 18.25
N LYS A 36 -0.01 -2.88 18.49
CA LYS A 36 1.11 -3.58 17.88
C LYS A 36 0.84 -3.96 16.41
N LEU A 37 -0.23 -3.49 15.79
CA LEU A 37 -0.52 -3.83 14.39
C LEU A 37 0.38 -3.05 13.44
N ARG A 38 0.80 -3.73 12.37
CA ARG A 38 1.44 -3.12 11.21
C ARG A 38 0.54 -3.40 10.00
N LEU A 39 -0.05 -2.35 9.45
CA LEU A 39 -0.93 -2.42 8.29
C LEU A 39 -0.19 -1.87 7.06
N TYR A 40 -0.03 -2.70 6.03
CA TYR A 40 0.64 -2.31 4.79
C TYR A 40 -0.35 -1.76 3.79
N CYS A 41 0.09 -0.78 3.03
CA CYS A 41 -0.71 -0.09 2.03
C CYS A 41 0.15 0.15 0.79
N LEU A 42 -0.52 0.29 -0.36
CA LEU A 42 0.10 0.80 -1.58
C LEU A 42 -0.42 2.23 -1.80
N ARG A 43 0.49 3.21 -1.79
CA ARG A 43 0.15 4.62 -1.99
C ARG A 43 0.46 5.02 -3.43
N LEU A 44 -0.58 5.10 -4.26
CA LEU A 44 -0.42 5.41 -5.69
C LEU A 44 -0.40 6.92 -5.95
N SER A 45 -1.14 7.69 -5.14
CA SER A 45 -1.16 9.15 -5.21
C SER A 45 -1.58 9.74 -3.86
N ASP A 46 -1.58 11.07 -3.75
CA ASP A 46 -2.13 11.78 -2.58
C ASP A 46 -3.65 11.62 -2.42
N ARG A 47 -4.32 10.94 -3.37
CA ARG A 47 -5.78 10.70 -3.33
C ARG A 47 -6.13 9.21 -3.45
N ILE A 48 -5.18 8.35 -3.81
CA ILE A 48 -5.40 6.91 -3.98
C ILE A 48 -4.51 6.14 -3.02
N LEU A 49 -5.15 5.45 -2.07
CA LEU A 49 -4.54 4.53 -1.14
C LEU A 49 -5.23 3.17 -1.26
N VAL A 50 -4.44 2.11 -1.49
CA VAL A 50 -4.92 0.73 -1.46
C VAL A 50 -4.51 0.11 -0.14
N LEU A 51 -5.49 -0.28 0.67
CA LEU A 51 -5.24 -0.96 1.94
C LEU A 51 -4.94 -2.44 1.66
N GLY A 52 -3.76 -2.87 2.09
CA GLY A 52 -3.36 -4.27 2.09
C GLY A 52 -3.68 -4.95 3.42
N ASN A 53 -3.15 -6.15 3.59
CA ASN A 53 -3.24 -6.86 4.86
C ASN A 53 -2.17 -6.36 5.84
N GLY A 54 -2.24 -6.84 7.07
CA GLY A 54 -1.32 -6.50 8.13
C GLY A 54 -1.26 -7.61 9.18
N GLY A 55 -0.46 -7.38 10.20
CA GLY A 55 -0.35 -8.34 11.29
C GLY A 55 0.23 -7.72 12.55
N VAL A 56 0.28 -8.53 13.60
CA VAL A 56 0.87 -8.12 14.86
C VAL A 56 2.39 -8.05 14.69
N LYS A 57 2.98 -6.93 15.09
CA LYS A 57 4.42 -6.66 15.09
C LYS A 57 5.08 -7.53 16.16
N ASN A 58 5.41 -8.76 15.78
CA ASN A 58 6.19 -9.69 16.59
C ASN A 58 7.70 -9.47 16.40
N SER A 59 8.10 -8.87 15.27
CA SER A 59 9.49 -8.64 14.87
C SER A 59 9.79 -7.16 14.57
N ARG A 60 11.07 -6.80 14.55
CA ARG A 60 11.50 -5.42 14.21
C ARG A 60 11.24 -5.13 12.74
N THR A 61 11.60 -6.07 11.88
CA THR A 61 11.43 -5.98 10.43
C THR A 61 10.39 -6.99 9.94
N TYR A 62 9.67 -6.66 8.87
CA TYR A 62 8.70 -7.58 8.28
C TYR A 62 9.34 -8.80 7.61
N GLN A 63 10.64 -8.71 7.30
CA GLN A 63 11.40 -9.76 6.62
C GLN A 63 11.59 -11.00 7.50
N GLU A 64 11.52 -10.82 8.82
CA GLU A 64 11.64 -11.86 9.84
C GLU A 64 10.34 -12.63 10.08
N ASP A 65 9.20 -12.16 9.54
CA ASP A 65 7.90 -12.79 9.69
C ASP A 65 7.35 -13.18 8.30
N ASP A 66 7.21 -14.47 8.06
CA ASP A 66 6.78 -14.99 6.75
C ASP A 66 5.40 -14.48 6.31
N SER A 67 4.49 -14.24 7.27
CA SER A 67 3.16 -13.73 6.96
C SER A 67 3.22 -12.25 6.57
N LEU A 68 3.93 -11.43 7.35
CA LEU A 68 4.11 -10.01 7.04
C LEU A 68 4.86 -9.82 5.71
N ARG A 69 5.89 -10.64 5.46
CA ARG A 69 6.61 -10.68 4.19
C ARG A 69 5.70 -11.05 3.04
N GLY A 70 4.84 -12.06 3.21
CA GLY A 70 3.85 -12.45 2.21
C GLY A 70 2.93 -11.28 1.82
N TYR A 71 2.43 -10.53 2.79
CA TYR A 71 1.57 -9.36 2.53
C TYR A 71 2.27 -8.27 1.72
N VAL A 72 3.53 -7.97 2.07
CA VAL A 72 4.34 -6.99 1.32
C VAL A 72 4.60 -7.46 -0.11
N LEU A 73 4.95 -8.74 -0.30
CA LEU A 73 5.16 -9.32 -1.64
C LEU A 73 3.90 -9.28 -2.49
N THR A 74 2.72 -9.56 -1.91
CA THR A 74 1.45 -9.44 -2.63
C THR A 74 1.18 -8.01 -3.10
N LEU A 75 1.47 -7.00 -2.26
CA LEU A 75 1.32 -5.60 -2.64
C LEU A 75 2.32 -5.17 -3.73
N GLN A 76 3.56 -5.64 -3.65
CA GLN A 76 4.57 -5.40 -4.69
C GLN A 76 4.15 -6.02 -6.02
N ARG A 77 3.66 -7.27 -6.01
CA ARG A 77 3.13 -7.94 -7.21
C ARG A 77 1.93 -7.21 -7.79
N PHE A 78 1.04 -6.70 -6.94
CA PHE A 78 -0.09 -5.88 -7.38
C PHE A 78 0.38 -4.61 -8.08
N GLU A 79 1.37 -3.91 -7.51
CA GLU A 79 1.96 -2.71 -8.12
C GLU A 79 2.60 -3.00 -9.48
N GLU A 80 3.30 -4.13 -9.61
CA GLU A 80 3.88 -4.58 -10.89
C GLU A 80 2.79 -4.80 -11.95
N LEU A 81 1.71 -5.50 -11.59
CA LEU A 81 0.58 -5.73 -12.49
C LEU A 81 -0.11 -4.42 -12.91
N LEU A 82 -0.24 -3.46 -12.01
CA LEU A 82 -0.77 -2.14 -12.33
C LEU A 82 0.15 -1.41 -13.34
N LYS A 83 1.46 -1.40 -13.08
CA LYS A 83 2.45 -0.77 -13.98
C LYS A 83 2.51 -1.44 -15.35
N GLU A 84 2.37 -2.76 -15.41
CA GLU A 84 2.27 -3.50 -16.67
C GLU A 84 0.98 -3.14 -17.41
N GLY A 85 -0.13 -3.07 -16.68
CA GLY A 85 -1.43 -2.66 -17.21
C GLY A 85 -1.44 -1.21 -17.73
N GLU A 86 -0.72 -0.30 -17.09
CA GLU A 86 -0.56 1.06 -17.61
C GLU A 86 0.27 1.10 -18.89
N ARG A 87 1.31 0.27 -18.99
CA ARG A 87 2.15 0.18 -20.19
C ARG A 87 1.43 -0.44 -21.38
N ASP A 88 0.60 -1.45 -21.14
CA ASP A 88 -0.19 -2.15 -22.17
C ASP A 88 -1.52 -1.46 -22.49
N GLY A 89 -1.91 -0.44 -21.71
CA GLY A 89 -3.15 0.33 -21.86
C GLY A 89 -4.40 -0.35 -21.28
N SER A 90 -4.27 -1.47 -20.56
CA SER A 90 -5.38 -2.17 -19.90
C SER A 90 -5.76 -1.62 -18.52
N VAL A 91 -4.90 -0.80 -17.93
CA VAL A 91 -5.14 -0.07 -16.69
C VAL A 91 -4.89 1.42 -16.95
N THR A 92 -5.81 2.26 -16.48
CA THR A 92 -5.62 3.72 -16.47
C THR A 92 -5.72 4.20 -15.04
N ILE A 93 -4.64 4.77 -14.52
CA ILE A 93 -4.61 5.36 -13.18
C ILE A 93 -4.63 6.87 -13.35
N THR A 94 -5.71 7.50 -12.91
CA THR A 94 -5.78 8.96 -12.78
C THR A 94 -5.34 9.37 -11.38
N SER A 95 -5.37 10.66 -11.07
CA SER A 95 -5.11 11.11 -9.71
C SER A 95 -6.06 10.52 -8.67
N LYS A 96 -7.29 10.14 -9.06
CA LYS A 96 -8.39 9.76 -8.14
C LYS A 96 -9.10 8.44 -8.46
N THR A 97 -8.88 7.86 -9.64
CA THR A 97 -9.53 6.61 -10.07
C THR A 97 -8.52 5.63 -10.63
N ILE A 98 -8.80 4.34 -10.44
CA ILE A 98 -8.14 3.23 -11.15
C ILE A 98 -9.20 2.59 -12.01
N GLU A 99 -9.01 2.61 -13.32
CA GLU A 99 -9.92 2.01 -14.29
C GLU A 99 -9.22 0.84 -14.98
N THR A 100 -9.88 -0.32 -15.00
CA THR A 100 -9.37 -1.49 -15.71
C THR A 100 -10.52 -2.40 -16.14
N TYR A 101 -10.36 -3.03 -17.29
CA TYR A 101 -11.23 -4.11 -17.78
C TYR A 101 -10.60 -5.50 -17.56
N LYS A 102 -9.39 -5.56 -17.00
CA LYS A 102 -8.61 -6.77 -16.79
C LYS A 102 -8.80 -7.27 -15.35
N THR A 103 -9.03 -8.57 -15.20
CA THR A 103 -8.99 -9.19 -13.87
C THR A 103 -7.53 -9.36 -13.43
N LEU A 104 -7.13 -8.66 -12.36
CA LEU A 104 -5.80 -8.76 -11.77
C LEU A 104 -5.76 -9.98 -10.83
N LYS A 105 -4.90 -10.96 -11.15
CA LYS A 105 -4.71 -12.17 -10.31
C LYS A 105 -3.48 -11.98 -9.43
N LEU A 106 -3.71 -11.96 -8.12
CA LEU A 106 -2.69 -11.78 -7.08
C LEU A 106 -2.06 -13.12 -6.66
#